data_AF-A0A7X1IMV9-F1
#
_entry.id   AF-A0A7X1IMV9-F1
#
_cell.length_a   1.000
_cell.length_b   1.000
_cell.length_c   1.000
_cell.angle_alpha   90.00
_cell.angle_beta   90.00
_cell.angle_gamma   90.00
#
_symmetry.space_group_name_H-M   'P 1'
#
loop_
_entity.id
_entity.type
_entity.pdbx_description
1 polymer ?
#
loop_
_entity_poly.entity_id
_entity_poly.type
_entity_poly.pdbx_seq_one_letter_code
_entity_poly.pdbx_strand_id
1 'polypeptide(L)'
;MEFQRARSAEQRLERRRQILSTAAAMLAEMPVAKLSLNELSRRTGLAKSNVLRYFESREAVLLEVLQAEMRDWAAELERTPPPAGGTPRERGDRLAETLAASLARRPVLCDLLAAQAAVLEHNISTEVAVRHKHAAWQNTQTLIELVRRLLPELGVEGASGLVETTVLTAMAAWPCSRPSEALRAAYDSDPALGALRMDFTDLVRRTAEVTVWGLLARQEAAAARPAS
;
A
#
# COMPACT_ATOMS: atom_id res chain seq x y z
N MET A 1 4.36 7.50 -41.13
CA MET A 1 4.19 8.46 -40.01
C MET A 1 3.94 7.80 -38.65
N GLU A 2 3.75 6.48 -38.55
CA GLU A 2 3.57 5.76 -37.26
C GLU A 2 4.83 5.71 -36.38
N PHE A 3 6.00 5.49 -36.98
CA PHE A 3 7.26 5.29 -36.25
C PHE A 3 7.72 6.53 -35.44
N GLN A 4 7.45 7.75 -35.94
CA GLN A 4 7.71 9.00 -35.20
C GLN A 4 6.73 9.22 -34.04
N ARG A 5 5.47 8.76 -34.17
CA ARG A 5 4.48 8.83 -33.08
C ARG A 5 4.76 7.80 -31.98
N ALA A 6 5.20 6.59 -32.35
CA ALA A 6 5.61 5.57 -31.39
C ALA A 6 6.83 6.03 -30.56
N ARG A 7 7.88 6.56 -31.21
CA ARG A 7 9.05 7.12 -30.50
C ARG A 7 8.71 8.29 -29.58
N SER A 8 7.79 9.17 -29.98
CA SER A 8 7.39 10.29 -29.12
C SER A 8 6.54 9.84 -27.92
N ALA A 9 5.71 8.81 -28.11
CA ALA A 9 4.97 8.17 -27.01
C ALA A 9 5.92 7.46 -26.03
N GLU A 10 6.90 6.70 -26.53
CA GLU A 10 7.94 6.06 -25.71
C GLU A 10 8.76 7.07 -24.92
N GLN A 11 9.22 8.15 -25.56
CA GLN A 11 9.93 9.23 -24.88
C GLN A 11 9.07 9.90 -23.80
N ARG A 12 7.76 10.07 -24.07
CA ARG A 12 6.82 10.62 -23.09
C ARG A 12 6.65 9.70 -21.89
N LEU A 13 6.54 8.39 -22.12
CA LEU A 13 6.47 7.38 -21.06
C LEU A 13 7.76 7.32 -20.24
N GLU A 14 8.91 7.37 -20.89
CA GLU A 14 10.20 7.35 -20.21
C GLU A 14 10.38 8.58 -19.30
N ARG A 15 9.99 9.77 -19.78
CA ARG A 15 9.99 10.97 -18.94
C ARG A 15 9.03 10.87 -17.77
N ARG A 16 7.84 10.28 -17.98
CA ARG A 16 6.89 10.03 -16.89
C ARG A 16 7.52 9.11 -15.83
N ARG A 17 8.15 8.00 -16.25
CA ARG A 17 8.83 7.06 -15.36
C ARG A 17 9.96 7.73 -14.58
N GLN A 18 10.77 8.56 -15.22
CA GLN A 18 11.84 9.30 -14.57
C GLN A 18 11.30 10.24 -13.46
N ILE A 19 10.19 10.93 -13.72
CA ILE A 19 9.56 11.81 -12.72
C ILE A 19 9.07 10.98 -11.52
N LEU A 20 8.40 9.85 -11.77
CA LEU A 20 7.89 8.97 -10.72
C LEU A 20 9.02 8.33 -9.90
N SER A 21 10.08 7.85 -10.54
CA SER A 21 11.23 7.26 -9.84
C SER A 21 11.96 8.30 -8.99
N THR A 22 12.06 9.54 -9.48
CA THR A 22 12.62 10.65 -8.69
C THR A 22 11.74 10.98 -7.48
N ALA A 23 10.42 11.01 -7.66
CA ALA A 23 9.49 11.24 -6.55
C ALA A 23 9.55 10.11 -5.50
N ALA A 24 9.62 8.84 -5.92
CA ALA A 24 9.79 7.71 -5.01
C ALA A 24 11.10 7.80 -4.22
N ALA A 25 12.22 8.11 -4.88
CA ALA A 25 13.51 8.31 -4.22
C ALA A 25 13.47 9.47 -3.20
N MET A 26 12.77 10.56 -3.52
CA MET A 26 12.57 11.66 -2.57
C MET A 26 11.80 11.21 -1.32
N LEU A 27 10.75 10.41 -1.48
CA LEU A 27 9.94 9.92 -0.36
C LEU A 27 10.71 8.99 0.58
N ALA A 28 11.79 8.36 0.12
CA ALA A 28 12.71 7.62 1.00
C ALA A 28 13.54 8.55 1.91
N GLU A 29 13.67 9.84 1.56
CA GLU A 29 14.48 10.81 2.28
C GLU A 29 13.65 11.85 3.04
N MET A 30 12.38 12.05 2.67
CA MET A 30 11.53 13.08 3.25
C MET A 30 10.07 12.64 3.39
N PRO A 31 9.34 13.18 4.40
CA PRO A 31 7.92 12.92 4.55
C PRO A 31 7.12 13.38 3.32
N VAL A 32 6.02 12.67 3.01
CA VAL A 32 5.08 13.01 1.92
C VAL A 32 4.75 14.50 1.93
N ALA A 33 4.41 15.06 3.09
CA ALA A 33 4.04 16.47 3.28
C ALA A 33 5.10 17.49 2.80
N LYS A 34 6.39 17.12 2.79
CA LYS A 34 7.49 18.02 2.39
C LYS A 34 7.83 17.95 0.90
N LEU A 35 7.44 16.89 0.21
CA LEU A 35 7.66 16.80 -1.24
C LEU A 35 6.86 17.90 -1.94
N SER A 36 7.47 18.66 -2.84
CA SER A 36 6.77 19.69 -3.63
C SER A 36 7.14 19.58 -5.11
N LEU A 37 6.32 20.16 -6.01
CA LEU A 37 6.67 20.23 -7.43
C LEU A 37 7.96 21.01 -7.69
N ASN A 38 8.26 22.01 -6.87
CA ASN A 38 9.51 22.79 -7.01
C ASN A 38 10.72 21.92 -6.68
N GLU A 39 10.66 21.14 -5.59
CA GLU A 39 11.73 20.22 -5.22
C GLU A 39 11.86 19.08 -6.24
N LEU A 40 10.73 18.54 -6.71
CA LEU A 40 10.71 17.52 -7.76
C LEU A 40 11.33 18.04 -9.06
N SER A 41 11.01 19.27 -9.45
CA SER A 41 11.64 19.95 -10.59
C SER A 41 13.15 20.08 -10.43
N ARG A 42 13.61 20.49 -9.24
CA ARG A 42 15.04 20.63 -8.94
C ARG A 42 15.77 19.30 -9.09
N ARG A 43 15.20 18.21 -8.58
CA ARG A 43 15.84 16.87 -8.63
C ARG A 43 15.76 16.20 -10.00
N THR A 44 14.66 16.39 -10.73
CA THR A 44 14.51 15.86 -12.10
C THR A 44 15.28 16.66 -13.14
N GLY A 45 15.71 17.90 -12.81
CA GLY A 45 16.30 18.84 -13.76
C GLY A 45 15.28 19.41 -14.75
N LEU A 46 13.98 19.25 -14.47
CA LEU A 46 12.89 19.72 -15.33
C LEU A 46 12.27 20.99 -14.76
N ALA A 47 12.00 21.97 -15.63
CA ALA A 47 11.17 23.11 -15.26
C ALA A 47 9.80 22.64 -14.74
N LYS A 48 9.21 23.37 -13.77
CA LYS A 48 7.90 23.03 -13.19
C LYS A 48 6.80 22.90 -14.24
N SER A 49 6.80 23.79 -15.23
CA SER A 49 5.89 23.73 -16.37
C SER A 49 6.03 22.44 -17.18
N ASN A 50 7.24 21.87 -17.28
CA ASN A 50 7.47 20.60 -17.95
C ASN A 50 6.92 19.42 -17.13
N VAL A 51 7.11 19.41 -15.81
CA VAL A 51 6.51 18.38 -14.93
C VAL A 51 4.98 18.43 -15.03
N LEU A 52 4.40 19.64 -15.04
CA LEU A 52 2.96 19.86 -15.15
C LEU A 52 2.34 19.41 -16.47
N ARG A 53 3.14 19.19 -17.53
CA ARG A 53 2.67 18.58 -18.79
C ARG A 53 2.40 17.07 -18.67
N TYR A 54 2.94 16.43 -17.63
CA TYR A 54 2.76 15.00 -17.37
C TYR A 54 1.77 14.74 -16.23
N PHE A 55 1.75 15.62 -15.23
CA PHE A 55 0.93 15.47 -14.03
C PHE A 55 0.26 16.80 -13.69
N GLU A 56 -1.04 16.80 -13.43
CA GLU A 56 -1.77 18.04 -13.13
C GLU A 56 -1.35 18.70 -11.82
N SER A 57 -0.87 17.90 -10.86
CA SER A 57 -0.58 18.33 -9.50
C SER A 57 0.48 17.46 -8.86
N ARG A 58 0.94 17.88 -7.68
CA ARG A 58 1.80 17.08 -6.81
C ARG A 58 1.08 15.80 -6.39
N GLU A 59 -0.19 15.91 -6.04
CA GLU A 59 -1.03 14.81 -5.57
C GLU A 59 -1.21 13.77 -6.67
N ALA A 60 -1.38 14.20 -7.92
CA ALA A 60 -1.41 13.28 -9.08
C ALA A 60 -0.09 12.49 -9.25
N VAL A 61 1.07 13.11 -8.99
CA VAL A 61 2.36 12.39 -8.97
C VAL A 61 2.38 11.36 -7.84
N LEU A 62 2.03 11.78 -6.62
CA LEU A 62 2.09 10.94 -5.43
C LEU A 62 1.13 9.75 -5.48
N LEU A 63 -0.08 9.94 -6.03
CA LEU A 63 -1.02 8.84 -6.24
C LEU A 63 -0.48 7.83 -7.25
N GLU A 64 0.20 8.27 -8.31
CA GLU A 64 0.81 7.33 -9.25
C GLU A 64 2.02 6.60 -8.69
N VAL A 65 2.80 7.25 -7.82
CA VAL A 65 3.83 6.56 -7.02
C VAL A 65 3.17 5.52 -6.11
N LEU A 66 2.08 5.86 -5.40
CA LEU A 66 1.33 4.92 -4.57
C LEU A 66 0.90 3.69 -5.38
N GLN A 67 0.36 3.89 -6.58
CA GLN A 67 -0.05 2.76 -7.42
C GLN A 67 1.13 1.92 -7.92
N ALA A 68 2.32 2.51 -8.11
CA ALA A 68 3.53 1.77 -8.43
C ALA A 68 4.02 0.94 -7.24
N GLU A 69 4.09 1.55 -6.06
CA GLU A 69 4.46 0.88 -4.82
C GLU A 69 3.53 -0.31 -4.50
N MET A 70 2.22 -0.16 -4.71
CA MET A 70 1.25 -1.24 -4.56
C MET A 70 1.49 -2.40 -5.54
N ARG A 71 1.78 -2.11 -6.81
CA ARG A 71 2.12 -3.15 -7.80
C ARG A 71 3.41 -3.88 -7.44
N ASP A 72 4.42 -3.13 -7.05
CA ASP A 72 5.70 -3.71 -6.65
C ASP A 72 5.55 -4.58 -5.40
N TRP A 73 4.61 -4.23 -4.51
CA TRP A 73 4.30 -5.02 -3.30
C TRP A 73 3.62 -6.34 -3.65
N ALA A 74 2.61 -6.30 -4.52
CA ALA A 74 1.99 -7.52 -5.04
C ALA A 74 3.03 -8.42 -5.72
N ALA A 75 3.89 -7.86 -6.58
CA ALA A 75 4.94 -8.61 -7.28
C ALA A 75 6.01 -9.18 -6.34
N GLU A 76 6.28 -8.54 -5.20
CA GLU A 76 7.15 -9.11 -4.15
C GLU A 76 6.49 -10.28 -3.44
N LEU A 77 5.23 -10.13 -3.05
CA LEU A 77 4.49 -11.20 -2.39
C LEU A 77 4.33 -12.42 -3.30
N GLU A 78 4.13 -12.22 -4.62
CA GLU A 78 4.08 -13.31 -5.60
C GLU A 78 5.37 -14.12 -5.70
N ARG A 79 6.52 -13.47 -5.46
CA ARG A 79 7.84 -14.13 -5.46
C ARG A 79 8.17 -14.80 -4.12
N THR A 80 7.38 -14.51 -3.08
CA THR A 80 7.58 -15.10 -1.77
C THR A 80 7.07 -16.55 -1.79
N PRO A 81 7.85 -17.53 -1.31
CA PRO A 81 7.41 -18.92 -1.28
C PRO A 81 6.07 -19.07 -0.55
N PRO A 82 5.13 -19.85 -1.08
CA PRO A 82 3.84 -20.01 -0.43
C PRO A 82 4.01 -20.67 0.95
N PRO A 83 3.14 -20.36 1.92
CA PRO A 83 3.16 -21.07 3.19
C PRO A 83 2.83 -22.55 2.94
N ALA A 84 3.84 -23.41 2.98
CA ALA A 84 3.68 -24.85 2.73
C ALA A 84 3.44 -25.61 4.03
N GLY A 85 2.71 -26.73 3.93
CA GLY A 85 2.42 -27.63 5.06
C GLY A 85 1.47 -27.07 6.12
N GLY A 86 1.03 -27.91 7.05
CA GLY A 86 0.16 -27.52 8.17
C GLY A 86 -1.30 -27.27 7.81
N THR A 87 -2.08 -26.97 8.83
CA THR A 87 -3.51 -26.64 8.76
C THR A 87 -3.75 -25.30 8.06
N PRO A 88 -4.97 -25.01 7.58
CA PRO A 88 -5.32 -23.71 7.02
C PRO A 88 -5.03 -22.53 7.97
N ARG A 89 -5.22 -22.71 9.28
CA ARG A 89 -4.92 -21.67 10.28
C ARG A 89 -3.43 -21.37 10.36
N GLU A 90 -2.59 -22.40 10.46
CA GLU A 90 -1.13 -22.22 10.52
C GLU A 90 -0.57 -21.57 9.25
N ARG A 91 -1.11 -21.92 8.07
CA ARG A 91 -0.75 -21.23 6.81
C ARG A 91 -1.19 -19.78 6.80
N GLY A 92 -2.38 -19.51 7.35
CA GLY A 92 -2.92 -18.17 7.48
C GLY A 92 -2.12 -17.28 8.44
N ASP A 93 -1.60 -17.82 9.55
CA ASP A 93 -0.71 -17.10 10.45
C ASP A 93 0.60 -16.70 9.75
N ARG A 94 1.20 -17.64 9.00
CA ARG A 94 2.39 -17.34 8.19
C ARG A 94 2.12 -16.32 7.09
N LEU A 95 0.93 -16.34 6.48
CA LEU A 95 0.52 -15.33 5.52
C LEU A 95 0.39 -13.96 6.19
N ALA A 96 -0.24 -13.88 7.37
CA ALA A 96 -0.36 -12.65 8.14
C ALA A 96 1.00 -12.07 8.53
N GLU A 97 1.94 -12.91 8.97
CA GLU A 97 3.32 -12.51 9.24
C GLU A 97 4.03 -11.97 7.98
N THR A 98 3.87 -12.66 6.85
CA THR A 98 4.44 -12.24 5.56
C THR A 98 3.88 -10.88 5.10
N LEU A 99 2.57 -10.67 5.21
CA LEU A 99 1.92 -9.41 4.88
C LEU A 99 2.41 -8.27 5.77
N ALA A 100 2.45 -8.48 7.08
CA ALA A 100 2.92 -7.46 8.03
C ALA A 100 4.40 -7.11 7.81
N ALA A 101 5.27 -8.11 7.71
CA ALA A 101 6.71 -7.90 7.52
C ALA A 101 7.04 -7.27 6.16
N SER A 102 6.31 -7.59 5.10
CA SER A 102 6.50 -6.97 3.78
C SER A 102 6.05 -5.50 3.76
N LEU A 103 4.94 -5.16 4.43
CA LEU A 103 4.50 -3.77 4.58
C LEU A 103 5.48 -2.96 5.42
N ALA A 104 5.99 -3.52 6.53
CA ALA A 104 6.95 -2.85 7.40
C ALA A 104 8.26 -2.48 6.67
N ARG A 105 8.65 -3.25 5.65
CA ARG A 105 9.81 -2.98 4.79
C ARG A 105 9.55 -1.93 3.70
N ARG A 106 8.32 -1.40 3.61
CA ARG A 106 7.88 -0.44 2.57
C ARG A 106 7.36 0.86 3.18
N PRO A 107 8.23 1.65 3.84
CA PRO A 107 7.81 2.88 4.51
C PRO A 107 7.16 3.90 3.56
N VAL A 108 7.65 4.01 2.31
CA VAL A 108 7.08 4.91 1.30
C VAL A 108 5.65 4.51 0.95
N LEU A 109 5.37 3.21 0.76
CA LEU A 109 4.03 2.71 0.53
C LEU A 109 3.10 3.05 1.70
N CYS A 110 3.54 2.79 2.93
CA CYS A 110 2.73 3.03 4.12
C CYS A 110 2.48 4.55 4.36
N ASP A 111 3.48 5.41 4.13
CA ASP A 111 3.31 6.86 4.19
C ASP A 111 2.28 7.36 3.17
N LEU A 112 2.32 6.85 1.94
CA LEU A 112 1.37 7.21 0.89
C LEU A 112 -0.04 6.69 1.16
N LEU A 113 -0.18 5.44 1.62
CA LEU A 113 -1.47 4.87 2.04
C LEU A 113 -2.11 5.72 3.14
N ALA A 114 -1.34 6.07 4.18
CA ALA A 114 -1.81 6.88 5.30
C ALA A 114 -2.24 8.30 4.87
N ALA A 115 -1.57 8.89 3.89
CA ALA A 115 -1.89 10.22 3.38
C ALA A 115 -3.02 10.23 2.34
N GLN A 116 -3.36 9.09 1.73
CA GLN A 116 -4.18 9.07 0.50
C GLN A 116 -5.55 9.73 0.71
N ALA A 117 -6.32 9.25 1.70
CA ALA A 117 -7.70 9.64 1.87
C ALA A 117 -7.79 11.06 2.42
N ALA A 118 -6.96 11.41 3.40
CA ALA A 118 -7.02 12.70 4.09
C ALA A 118 -6.38 13.85 3.30
N VAL A 119 -5.44 13.58 2.38
CA VAL A 119 -4.64 14.63 1.71
C VAL A 119 -4.69 14.50 0.20
N LEU A 120 -4.29 13.34 -0.33
CA LEU A 120 -4.03 13.19 -1.77
C LEU A 120 -5.32 13.19 -2.60
N GLU A 121 -6.38 12.55 -2.10
CA GLU A 121 -7.66 12.42 -2.81
C GLU A 121 -8.51 13.71 -2.79
N HIS A 122 -8.15 14.70 -1.97
CA HIS A 122 -8.92 15.96 -1.85
C HIS A 122 -8.51 17.04 -2.88
N ASN A 123 -7.32 16.95 -3.46
CA ASN A 123 -6.73 18.04 -4.28
C ASN A 123 -6.43 17.59 -5.72
N ILE A 124 -7.33 16.81 -6.30
CA ILE A 124 -7.19 16.25 -7.65
C ILE A 124 -8.45 16.49 -8.47
N SER A 125 -8.30 16.47 -9.80
CA SER A 125 -9.44 16.47 -10.71
C SER A 125 -10.20 15.14 -10.66
N THR A 126 -11.46 15.16 -11.11
CA THR A 126 -12.27 13.96 -11.29
C THR A 126 -11.58 12.94 -12.19
N GLU A 127 -10.88 13.39 -13.25
CA GLU A 127 -10.18 12.49 -14.16
C GLU A 127 -9.04 11.74 -13.45
N VAL A 128 -8.24 12.44 -12.64
CA VAL A 128 -7.18 11.81 -11.84
C VAL A 128 -7.77 10.90 -10.78
N ALA A 129 -8.88 11.28 -10.14
CA ALA A 129 -9.56 10.43 -9.17
C ALA A 129 -10.03 9.11 -9.81
N VAL A 130 -10.65 9.17 -10.99
CA VAL A 130 -11.09 7.98 -11.74
C VAL A 130 -9.89 7.09 -12.10
N ARG A 131 -8.80 7.66 -12.64
CA ARG A 131 -7.59 6.89 -12.97
C ARG A 131 -6.97 6.24 -11.72
N HIS A 132 -6.90 6.98 -10.62
CA HIS A 132 -6.40 6.48 -9.33
C HIS A 132 -7.25 5.31 -8.82
N LYS A 133 -8.58 5.46 -8.77
CA LYS A 133 -9.47 4.40 -8.27
C LYS A 133 -9.47 3.16 -9.17
N HIS A 134 -9.35 3.30 -10.48
CA HIS A 134 -9.18 2.15 -11.38
C HIS A 134 -7.87 1.39 -11.10
N ALA A 135 -6.74 2.11 -10.95
CA ALA A 135 -5.47 1.49 -10.63
C ALA A 135 -5.48 0.85 -9.24
N ALA A 136 -6.09 1.50 -8.25
CA ALA A 136 -6.29 0.95 -6.91
C ALA A 136 -7.12 -0.35 -6.96
N TRP A 137 -8.22 -0.35 -7.72
CA TRP A 137 -9.04 -1.55 -7.90
C TRP A 137 -8.24 -2.70 -8.52
N GLN A 138 -7.48 -2.45 -9.59
CA GLN A 138 -6.63 -3.47 -10.23
C GLN A 138 -5.60 -4.04 -9.25
N ASN A 139 -4.89 -3.18 -8.52
CA ASN A 139 -3.90 -3.58 -7.53
C ASN A 139 -4.52 -4.43 -6.41
N THR A 140 -5.70 -4.03 -5.92
CA THR A 140 -6.46 -4.81 -4.94
C THR A 140 -6.88 -6.17 -5.49
N GLN A 141 -7.35 -6.25 -6.74
CA GLN A 141 -7.70 -7.54 -7.35
C GLN A 141 -6.49 -8.49 -7.44
N THR A 142 -5.32 -7.99 -7.83
CA THR A 142 -4.08 -8.80 -7.85
C THR A 142 -3.75 -9.36 -6.47
N LEU A 143 -3.87 -8.55 -5.41
CA LEU A 143 -3.63 -9.00 -4.04
C LEU A 143 -4.68 -10.04 -3.58
N ILE A 144 -5.95 -9.84 -3.93
CA ILE A 144 -7.02 -10.79 -3.61
C ILE A 144 -6.78 -12.14 -4.29
N GLU A 145 -6.41 -12.14 -5.57
CA GLU A 145 -6.09 -13.35 -6.31
C GLU A 145 -4.88 -14.08 -5.72
N LEU A 146 -3.86 -13.32 -5.32
CA LEU A 146 -2.69 -13.87 -4.63
C LEU A 146 -3.10 -14.53 -3.30
N VAL A 147 -3.80 -13.82 -2.42
CA VAL A 147 -4.26 -14.36 -1.14
C VAL A 147 -5.13 -15.60 -1.34
N ARG A 148 -6.05 -15.57 -2.30
CA ARG A 148 -6.91 -16.71 -2.62
C ARG A 148 -6.12 -17.94 -3.09
N ARG A 149 -5.04 -17.73 -3.83
CA ARG A 149 -4.15 -18.83 -4.26
C ARG A 149 -3.35 -19.41 -3.09
N LEU A 150 -2.91 -18.56 -2.16
CA LEU A 150 -2.10 -18.97 -1.00
C LEU A 150 -2.94 -19.62 0.11
N LEU A 151 -4.20 -19.20 0.26
CA LEU A 151 -5.13 -19.73 1.26
C LEU A 151 -6.53 -19.92 0.63
N PRO A 152 -6.72 -20.96 -0.21
CA PRO A 152 -7.95 -21.17 -0.97
C PRO A 152 -9.19 -21.39 -0.10
N GLU A 153 -9.01 -21.86 1.14
CA GLU A 153 -10.08 -22.07 2.12
C GLU A 153 -10.84 -20.78 2.49
N LEU A 154 -10.27 -19.59 2.26
CA LEU A 154 -10.96 -18.32 2.50
C LEU A 154 -12.04 -18.03 1.45
N GLY A 155 -11.96 -18.62 0.26
CA GLY A 155 -12.75 -18.20 -0.89
C GLY A 155 -12.46 -16.76 -1.34
N VAL A 156 -13.25 -16.26 -2.30
CA VAL A 156 -13.06 -14.91 -2.87
C VAL A 156 -13.39 -13.83 -1.83
N GLU A 157 -14.53 -13.96 -1.14
CA GLU A 157 -14.96 -12.97 -0.14
C GLU A 157 -14.01 -12.90 1.06
N GLY A 158 -13.51 -14.04 1.54
CA GLY A 158 -12.55 -14.07 2.63
C GLY A 158 -11.19 -13.50 2.22
N ALA A 159 -10.70 -13.80 1.02
CA ALA A 159 -9.48 -13.19 0.49
C ALA A 159 -9.63 -11.67 0.39
N SER A 160 -10.77 -11.18 -0.11
CA SER A 160 -11.11 -9.76 -0.15
C SER A 160 -11.11 -9.12 1.24
N GLY A 161 -11.79 -9.74 2.21
CA GLY A 161 -11.86 -9.22 3.57
C GLY A 161 -10.51 -9.16 4.27
N LEU A 162 -9.63 -10.15 4.02
CA LEU A 162 -8.27 -10.13 4.57
C LEU A 162 -7.43 -9.00 3.97
N VAL A 163 -7.44 -8.83 2.65
CA VAL A 163 -6.69 -7.76 1.96
C VAL A 163 -7.19 -6.39 2.44
N GLU A 164 -8.49 -6.17 2.45
CA GLU A 164 -9.10 -4.93 2.92
C GLU A 164 -8.70 -4.61 4.37
N THR A 165 -8.90 -5.56 5.28
CA THR A 165 -8.59 -5.34 6.70
C THR A 165 -7.09 -5.07 6.91
N THR A 166 -6.23 -5.80 6.22
CA THR A 166 -4.76 -5.63 6.33
C THR A 166 -4.33 -4.26 5.85
N VAL A 167 -4.80 -3.82 4.67
CA VAL A 167 -4.46 -2.50 4.10
C VAL A 167 -5.01 -1.37 4.95
N LEU A 168 -6.26 -1.45 5.42
CA LEU A 168 -6.86 -0.45 6.30
C LEU A 168 -6.13 -0.35 7.64
N THR A 169 -5.76 -1.50 8.24
CA THR A 169 -4.99 -1.54 9.48
C THR A 169 -3.62 -0.91 9.28
N ALA A 170 -2.92 -1.25 8.20
CA ALA A 170 -1.62 -0.67 7.89
C ALA A 170 -1.70 0.86 7.68
N MET A 171 -2.70 1.32 6.94
CA MET A 171 -2.98 2.74 6.70
C MET A 171 -3.16 3.52 8.01
N ALA A 172 -3.92 2.98 8.96
CA ALA A 172 -4.18 3.63 10.26
C ALA A 172 -3.02 3.48 11.25
N ALA A 173 -2.41 2.30 11.32
CA ALA A 173 -1.35 1.98 12.27
C ALA A 173 -0.06 2.72 11.97
N TRP A 174 0.25 2.96 10.69
CA TRP A 174 1.52 3.55 10.27
C TRP A 174 1.83 4.90 10.95
N PRO A 175 0.98 5.95 10.84
CA PRO A 175 1.24 7.21 11.52
C PRO A 175 1.26 7.08 13.04
N CYS A 176 0.42 6.20 13.62
CA CYS A 176 0.37 5.96 15.06
C CYS A 176 1.65 5.29 15.61
N SER A 177 2.31 4.46 14.81
CA SER A 177 3.58 3.82 15.16
C SER A 177 4.79 4.75 15.06
N ARG A 178 4.60 5.98 14.55
CA ARG A 178 5.66 6.97 14.30
C ARG A 178 5.42 8.24 15.12
N PRO A 179 5.50 8.16 16.46
CA PRO A 179 5.22 9.29 17.34
C PRO A 179 6.15 10.47 17.07
N SER A 180 5.62 11.68 17.27
CA SER A 180 6.41 12.92 17.28
C SER A 180 7.51 12.86 18.34
N GLU A 181 8.49 13.76 18.25
CA GLU A 181 9.54 13.86 19.27
C GLU A 181 8.98 14.09 20.68
N ALA A 182 7.95 14.93 20.82
CA ALA A 182 7.27 15.16 22.09
C ALA A 182 6.59 13.89 22.64
N LEU A 183 5.90 13.12 21.80
CA LEU A 183 5.27 11.86 22.22
C LEU A 183 6.31 10.79 22.57
N ARG A 184 7.43 10.72 21.84
CA ARG A 184 8.54 9.82 22.20
C ARG A 184 9.10 10.14 23.57
N ALA A 185 9.39 11.42 23.84
CA ALA A 185 9.88 11.87 25.14
C ALA A 185 8.87 11.55 26.27
N ALA A 186 7.57 11.74 26.03
CA ALA A 186 6.53 11.38 26.99
C ALA A 186 6.54 9.87 27.31
N TYR A 187 6.58 9.02 26.29
CA TYR A 187 6.64 7.56 26.44
C TYR A 187 7.91 7.06 27.14
N ASP A 188 9.04 7.75 26.95
CA ASP A 188 10.30 7.41 27.63
C ASP A 188 10.33 7.87 29.10
N SER A 189 9.55 8.91 29.44
CA SER A 189 9.50 9.48 30.79
C SER A 189 8.56 8.78 31.77
N ASP A 190 7.53 8.09 31.28
CA ASP A 190 6.50 7.43 32.09
C ASP A 190 6.21 6.01 31.54
N PRO A 191 6.55 4.93 32.30
CA PRO A 191 6.28 3.56 31.89
C PRO A 191 4.81 3.27 31.57
N ALA A 192 3.85 3.93 32.25
CA ALA A 192 2.43 3.76 31.99
C ALA A 192 2.04 4.32 30.61
N LEU A 193 2.65 5.43 30.19
CA LEU A 193 2.50 5.99 28.85
C LEU A 193 3.30 5.20 27.81
N GLY A 194 4.45 4.64 28.19
CA GLY A 194 5.24 3.74 27.34
C GLY A 194 4.43 2.55 26.81
N ALA A 195 3.45 2.06 27.58
CA ALA A 195 2.53 1.00 27.16
C ALA A 195 1.60 1.39 25.99
N LEU A 196 1.45 2.69 25.69
CA LEU A 196 0.70 3.18 24.52
C LEU A 196 1.52 3.15 23.22
N ARG A 197 2.83 2.87 23.31
CA ARG A 197 3.71 2.77 22.14
C ARG A 197 3.29 1.59 21.27
N MET A 198 2.90 1.91 20.04
CA MET A 198 2.42 0.93 19.08
C MET A 198 3.57 0.36 18.24
N ASP A 199 3.65 -0.97 18.16
CA ASP A 199 4.44 -1.66 17.14
C ASP A 199 3.58 -1.89 15.89
N PHE A 200 4.01 -1.32 14.77
CA PHE A 200 3.29 -1.42 13.50
C PHE A 200 3.18 -2.87 13.01
N THR A 201 4.31 -3.60 13.02
CA THR A 201 4.39 -4.93 12.44
C THR A 201 3.55 -5.90 13.25
N ASP A 202 3.65 -5.81 14.58
CA ASP A 202 2.84 -6.62 15.49
C ASP A 202 1.34 -6.36 15.32
N LEU A 203 0.92 -5.09 15.27
CA LEU A 203 -0.49 -4.73 15.14
C LEU A 203 -1.09 -5.21 13.81
N VAL A 204 -0.36 -5.04 12.70
CA VAL A 204 -0.82 -5.52 11.39
C VAL A 204 -0.89 -7.05 11.37
N ARG A 205 0.15 -7.73 11.87
CA ARG A 205 0.22 -9.20 11.94
C ARG A 205 -0.95 -9.78 12.75
N ARG A 206 -1.11 -9.36 14.01
CA ARG A 206 -2.14 -9.91 14.91
C ARG A 206 -3.56 -9.64 14.39
N THR A 207 -3.78 -8.49 13.77
CA THR A 207 -5.09 -8.16 13.18
C THR A 207 -5.38 -9.05 11.98
N ALA A 208 -4.38 -9.28 11.12
CA ALA A 208 -4.52 -10.20 9.99
C ALA A 208 -4.74 -11.66 10.44
N GLU A 209 -4.05 -12.13 11.48
CA GLU A 209 -4.27 -13.47 12.08
C GLU A 209 -5.71 -13.64 12.57
N VAL A 210 -6.19 -12.70 13.39
CA VAL A 210 -7.58 -12.73 13.89
C VAL A 210 -8.59 -12.70 12.75
N THR A 211 -8.35 -11.88 11.72
CA THR A 211 -9.21 -11.83 10.53
C THR A 211 -9.21 -13.16 9.78
N VAL A 212 -8.04 -13.76 9.53
CA VAL A 212 -7.93 -15.10 8.91
C VAL A 212 -8.74 -16.11 9.69
N TRP A 213 -8.57 -16.18 11.01
CA TRP A 213 -9.23 -17.17 11.85
C TRP A 213 -10.75 -17.00 11.83
N GLY A 214 -11.22 -15.75 11.95
CA GLY A 214 -12.65 -15.44 11.87
C GLY A 214 -13.25 -15.79 10.51
N LEU A 215 -12.54 -15.55 9.42
CA LEU A 215 -12.99 -15.88 8.06
C LEU A 215 -13.04 -17.39 7.83
N LEU A 216 -12.00 -18.13 8.23
CA LEU A 216 -11.98 -19.59 8.14
C LEU A 216 -13.12 -20.23 8.93
N ALA A 217 -13.35 -19.76 10.17
CA ALA A 217 -14.45 -20.26 10.99
C ALA A 217 -15.83 -20.00 10.36
N ARG A 218 -16.01 -18.86 9.67
CA ARG A 218 -17.25 -18.55 8.93
C ARG A 218 -17.45 -19.49 7.73
N GLN A 219 -16.38 -19.85 7.03
CA GLN A 219 -16.44 -20.79 5.90
C GLN A 219 -16.78 -22.21 6.37
N GLU A 220 -16.14 -22.68 7.45
CA GLU A 220 -16.45 -23.96 8.10
C GLU A 220 -17.93 -24.03 8.51
N ALA A 221 -18.45 -22.96 9.14
CA ALA A 221 -19.84 -22.87 9.55
C ALA A 221 -20.83 -22.82 8.36
N ALA A 222 -20.44 -22.20 7.25
CA ALA A 222 -21.26 -22.16 6.03
C ALA A 222 -21.34 -23.55 5.36
N ALA A 223 -20.22 -24.27 5.30
CA ALA A 223 -20.15 -25.62 4.74
C ALA A 223 -20.93 -26.66 5.57
N ALA A 224 -21.07 -26.44 6.88
CA ALA A 224 -21.81 -27.32 7.78
C ALA A 224 -23.34 -27.14 7.73
N ARG A 225 -23.86 -26.11 7.04
CA ARG A 225 -25.32 -25.91 6.92
C ARG A 225 -25.88 -26.88 5.86
N PRO A 226 -26.91 -27.68 6.18
CA PRO A 226 -27.56 -28.54 5.19
C PRO A 226 -28.21 -27.67 4.09
N ALA A 227 -28.07 -28.10 2.84
CA ALA A 227 -28.80 -27.50 1.72
C ALA A 227 -30.30 -27.70 1.95
N SER A 228 -31.03 -26.59 2.11
CA SER A 228 -32.49 -26.58 2.18
C SER A 228 -33.12 -26.72 0.80
#